data_AF-A0A932VW67-F1
#
_entry.id   AF-A0A932VW67-F1
#
_cell.length_a   1.000
_cell.length_b   1.000
_cell.length_c   1.000
_cell.angle_alpha   90.00
_cell.angle_beta   90.00
_cell.angle_gamma   90.00
#
_symmetry.space_group_name_H-M   'P 1'
#
loop_
_entity.id
_entity.type
_entity.pdbx_description
1 polymer ?
#
loop_
_entity_poly.entity_id
_entity_poly.type
_entity_poly.pdbx_seq_one_letter_code
_entity_poly.pdbx_strand_id
1 'polypeptide(L)'
;MAKKRKKPAVRTIKDRKVWSDGQWIVRFGELNAGRGRPDKVQSLFRVVGEKLPFEALGNVDKHLGKRKDIRRNGVYVAHDSMGYARYIGRGRIFPRLRACQKRQSLALKYFSFYVVPEKKHEREIETLLIHAAGPLLQFNTKKKRLTISPGNILDYEAGTLFFQRYYRKGKRLKL
;
A
#
# COMPACT_ATOMS: atom_id res chain seq x y z
N MET A 1 22.34 -12.29 32.76
CA MET A 1 21.47 -13.05 31.83
C MET A 1 21.89 -12.77 30.39
N ALA A 2 22.31 -13.77 29.63
CA ALA A 2 22.71 -13.57 28.22
C ALA A 2 21.49 -13.14 27.38
N LYS A 3 21.57 -12.00 26.68
CA LYS A 3 20.57 -11.58 25.68
C LYS A 3 20.50 -12.68 24.61
N LYS A 4 19.44 -13.50 24.61
CA LYS A 4 19.15 -14.46 23.53
C LYS A 4 19.21 -13.71 22.20
N ARG A 5 20.15 -14.09 21.31
CA ARG A 5 20.27 -13.55 19.96
C ARG A 5 18.94 -13.77 19.22
N LYS A 6 18.26 -12.68 18.86
CA LYS A 6 17.05 -12.73 18.02
C LYS A 6 17.45 -13.34 16.66
N LYS A 7 16.90 -14.50 16.31
CA LYS A 7 17.12 -15.09 14.98
C LYS A 7 16.42 -14.22 13.91
N PRO A 8 16.99 -14.12 12.70
CA PRO A 8 16.38 -13.37 11.60
C PRO A 8 15.02 -13.97 11.24
N ALA A 9 14.13 -13.14 10.68
CA ALA A 9 12.87 -13.61 10.12
C ALA A 9 13.15 -14.50 8.90
N VAL A 10 12.37 -15.57 8.73
CA VAL A 10 12.57 -16.56 7.67
C VAL A 10 11.43 -16.46 6.67
N ARG A 11 11.77 -16.34 5.38
CA ARG A 11 10.80 -16.35 4.28
C ARG A 11 10.49 -17.80 3.88
N THR A 12 9.23 -18.19 3.91
CA THR A 12 8.77 -19.52 3.47
C THR A 12 7.82 -19.37 2.29
N ILE A 13 8.11 -20.05 1.18
CA ILE A 13 7.23 -20.07 0.00
C ILE A 13 6.23 -21.20 0.16
N LYS A 14 4.93 -20.87 0.15
CA LYS A 14 3.82 -21.83 0.25
C LYS A 14 3.35 -22.28 -1.13
N ASP A 15 3.21 -21.34 -2.06
CA ASP A 15 2.78 -21.62 -3.41
C ASP A 15 3.82 -21.07 -4.40
N ARG A 16 4.46 -22.00 -5.13
CA ARG A 16 5.58 -21.68 -6.04
C ARG A 16 5.14 -20.96 -7.31
N LYS A 17 3.85 -21.01 -7.67
CA LYS A 17 3.29 -20.41 -8.89
C LYS A 17 1.81 -20.06 -8.70
N VAL A 18 1.53 -18.80 -8.36
CA VAL A 18 0.16 -18.24 -8.37
C VAL A 18 -0.20 -17.76 -9.79
N TRP A 19 0.79 -17.22 -10.50
CA TRP A 19 0.70 -16.78 -11.87
C TRP A 19 2.11 -16.71 -12.48
N SER A 20 2.23 -16.84 -13.80
CA SER A 20 3.46 -16.51 -14.52
C SER A 20 3.15 -16.07 -15.94
N ASP A 21 4.07 -15.34 -16.54
CA ASP A 21 4.17 -15.13 -17.98
C ASP A 21 5.60 -15.45 -18.45
N GLY A 22 6.01 -14.93 -19.60
CA GLY A 22 7.37 -15.09 -20.12
C GLY A 22 8.45 -14.34 -19.34
N GLN A 23 8.09 -13.41 -18.46
CA GLN A 23 9.03 -12.54 -17.76
C GLN A 23 9.02 -12.74 -16.23
N TRP A 24 7.86 -13.03 -15.65
CA TRP A 24 7.61 -12.98 -14.21
C TRP A 24 6.95 -14.24 -13.68
N ILE A 25 7.27 -14.59 -12.43
CA ILE A 25 6.55 -15.61 -11.65
C ILE A 25 6.09 -14.97 -10.34
N VAL A 26 4.77 -14.97 -10.11
CA VAL A 26 4.17 -14.52 -8.85
C VAL A 26 4.07 -15.72 -7.90
N ARG A 27 4.68 -15.59 -6.72
CA ARG A 27 4.70 -16.62 -5.67
C ARG A 27 3.96 -16.13 -4.44
N PHE A 28 3.42 -17.06 -3.66
CA PHE A 28 2.83 -16.76 -2.36
C PHE A 28 3.61 -17.45 -1.24
N GLY A 29 3.77 -16.76 -0.12
CA GLY A 29 4.53 -17.25 1.02
C GLY A 29 4.24 -16.40 2.26
N GLU A 30 4.98 -16.68 3.32
CA GLU A 30 4.87 -15.97 4.58
C GLU A 30 6.24 -15.63 5.16
N LEU A 31 6.24 -14.64 6.04
CA LEU A 31 7.42 -14.25 6.81
C LEU A 31 7.24 -14.78 8.24
N ASN A 32 8.00 -15.80 8.59
CA ASN A 32 7.98 -16.41 9.90
C ASN A 32 8.83 -15.60 10.87
N ALA A 33 8.20 -15.15 11.96
CA ALA A 33 8.90 -14.53 13.08
C ALA A 33 9.76 -15.62 13.75
N GLY A 34 11.08 -15.60 13.55
CA GLY A 34 11.97 -16.58 14.16
C GLY A 34 11.75 -16.70 15.69
N ARG A 35 12.16 -17.83 16.29
CA ARG A 35 12.01 -18.10 17.74
C ARG A 35 12.40 -16.90 18.60
N GLY A 36 11.50 -16.46 19.49
CA GLY A 36 11.75 -15.43 20.52
C GLY A 36 11.21 -14.03 20.22
N ARG A 37 10.42 -13.83 19.15
CA ARG A 37 9.58 -12.63 19.02
C ARG A 37 8.24 -12.89 19.71
N PRO A 38 7.81 -12.04 20.67
CA PRO A 38 6.50 -12.22 21.29
C PRO A 38 5.40 -11.96 20.25
N ASP A 39 4.46 -12.89 20.13
CA ASP A 39 3.23 -12.79 19.30
C ASP A 39 2.27 -11.65 19.73
N LYS A 40 2.69 -10.81 20.67
CA LYS A 40 1.82 -9.82 21.34
C LYS A 40 1.45 -8.63 20.47
N VAL A 41 2.19 -8.36 19.39
CA VAL A 41 1.88 -7.24 18.48
C VAL A 41 1.45 -7.81 17.14
N GLN A 42 0.18 -7.65 16.81
CA GLN A 42 -0.34 -8.01 15.49
C GLN A 42 0.33 -7.16 14.41
N SER A 43 0.67 -7.78 13.28
CA SER A 43 1.21 -7.06 12.13
C SER A 43 0.15 -6.12 11.54
N LEU A 44 0.54 -4.87 11.29
CA LEU A 44 -0.28 -3.87 10.59
C LEU A 44 -0.76 -4.38 9.23
N PHE A 45 0.14 -5.07 8.52
CA PHE A 45 -0.17 -5.67 7.22
C PHE A 45 -0.38 -7.16 7.38
N ARG A 46 -1.55 -7.65 6.94
CA ARG A 46 -1.86 -9.09 6.90
C ARG A 46 -1.30 -9.76 5.65
N VAL A 47 -1.31 -9.05 4.53
CA VAL A 47 -0.79 -9.51 3.23
C VAL A 47 -0.21 -8.32 2.49
N VAL A 48 0.94 -8.52 1.86
CA VAL A 48 1.58 -7.53 0.99
C VAL A 48 1.87 -8.18 -0.36
N GLY A 49 1.62 -7.43 -1.43
CA GLY A 49 2.13 -7.76 -2.77
C GLY A 49 2.56 -6.47 -3.44
N GLU A 50 3.79 -6.41 -3.94
CA GLU A 50 4.37 -5.18 -4.48
C GLU A 50 4.76 -5.37 -5.94
N LYS A 51 4.47 -4.35 -6.75
CA LYS A 51 4.83 -4.24 -8.17
C LYS A 51 4.56 -5.53 -8.97
N LEU A 52 3.39 -6.13 -8.75
CA LEU A 52 2.91 -7.29 -9.48
C LEU A 52 2.36 -6.86 -10.85
N PRO A 53 2.56 -7.63 -11.94
CA PRO A 53 1.96 -7.31 -13.24
C PRO A 53 0.43 -7.31 -13.16
N PHE A 54 -0.24 -6.32 -13.75
CA PHE A 54 -1.70 -6.23 -13.73
C PHE A 54 -2.40 -7.46 -14.34
N GLU A 55 -1.73 -8.16 -15.26
CA GLU A 55 -2.15 -9.43 -15.84
C GLU A 55 -2.32 -10.52 -14.78
N ALA A 56 -1.59 -10.45 -13.66
CA ALA A 56 -1.71 -11.37 -12.53
C ALA A 56 -2.86 -11.04 -11.57
N LEU A 57 -3.53 -9.88 -11.73
CA LEU A 57 -4.50 -9.35 -10.74
C LEU A 57 -5.64 -10.35 -10.46
N GLY A 58 -6.20 -10.97 -11.50
CA GLY A 58 -7.27 -11.95 -11.36
C GLY A 58 -6.82 -13.21 -10.62
N ASN A 59 -5.61 -13.70 -10.88
CA ASN A 59 -5.06 -14.88 -10.22
C ASN A 59 -4.77 -14.62 -8.74
N VAL A 60 -4.21 -13.45 -8.42
CA VAL A 60 -3.92 -13.07 -7.03
C VAL A 60 -5.22 -12.87 -6.24
N ASP A 61 -6.22 -12.22 -6.82
CA ASP A 61 -7.54 -12.03 -6.20
C ASP A 61 -8.22 -13.37 -5.90
N LYS A 62 -8.21 -14.29 -6.86
CA LYS A 62 -8.72 -15.66 -6.71
C LYS A 62 -7.93 -16.42 -5.64
N HIS A 63 -6.60 -16.34 -5.65
CA HIS A 63 -5.75 -17.02 -4.68
C HIS A 63 -6.02 -16.56 -3.25
N LEU A 64 -6.12 -15.24 -3.03
CA LEU A 64 -6.48 -14.69 -1.72
C LEU A 64 -7.93 -14.97 -1.35
N GLY A 65 -8.84 -14.99 -2.31
CA GLY A 65 -10.26 -15.31 -2.09
C GLY A 65 -10.51 -16.72 -1.54
N LYS A 66 -9.57 -17.66 -1.71
CA LYS A 66 -9.63 -19.00 -1.08
C LYS A 66 -9.40 -18.97 0.43
N ARG A 67 -8.87 -17.87 0.98
CA ARG A 67 -8.54 -17.72 2.40
C ARG A 67 -9.68 -16.99 3.12
N LYS A 68 -10.49 -17.74 3.86
CA LYS A 68 -11.69 -17.21 4.55
C LYS A 68 -11.36 -16.19 5.65
N ASP A 69 -10.15 -16.22 6.21
CA ASP A 69 -9.69 -15.34 7.30
C ASP A 69 -9.16 -13.99 6.80
N ILE A 70 -9.02 -13.78 5.48
CA ILE A 70 -8.39 -12.57 4.93
C ILE A 70 -9.42 -11.71 4.20
N ARG A 71 -9.81 -10.61 4.84
CA ARG A 71 -10.57 -9.55 4.17
C ARG A 71 -9.65 -8.82 3.18
N ARG A 72 -10.08 -8.67 1.93
CA ARG A 72 -9.29 -8.05 0.84
C ARG A 72 -9.45 -6.52 0.81
N ASN A 73 -9.43 -5.94 2.01
CA ASN A 73 -9.52 -4.51 2.26
C ASN A 73 -8.14 -3.98 2.66
N GLY A 74 -7.84 -2.75 2.26
CA GLY A 74 -6.54 -2.17 2.52
C GLY A 74 -6.21 -1.03 1.59
N VAL A 75 -4.92 -0.81 1.39
CA VAL A 75 -4.39 0.23 0.50
C VAL A 75 -3.80 -0.42 -0.75
N TYR A 76 -3.95 0.24 -1.89
CA TYR A 76 -3.44 -0.23 -3.17
C TYR A 76 -2.80 0.92 -3.95
N VAL A 77 -1.84 0.56 -4.80
CA VAL A 77 -1.08 1.48 -5.64
C VAL A 77 -1.04 0.91 -7.05
N ALA A 78 -1.33 1.74 -8.05
CA ALA A 78 -1.13 1.40 -9.45
C ALA A 78 0.08 2.17 -9.99
N HIS A 79 0.93 1.45 -10.70
CA HIS A 79 2.22 1.91 -11.21
C HIS A 79 2.28 1.85 -12.73
N ASP A 80 3.06 2.75 -13.33
CA ASP A 80 3.41 2.68 -14.75
C ASP A 80 4.52 1.65 -15.02
N SER A 81 4.97 1.57 -16.27
CA SER A 81 6.05 0.66 -16.72
C SER A 81 7.41 0.95 -16.07
N MET A 82 7.66 2.18 -15.61
CA MET A 82 8.86 2.56 -14.87
C MET A 82 8.74 2.27 -13.36
N GLY A 83 7.57 1.86 -12.90
CA GLY A 83 7.30 1.55 -11.50
C GLY A 83 6.91 2.77 -10.65
N TYR A 84 6.69 3.94 -11.24
CA TYR A 84 6.21 5.12 -10.52
C TYR A 84 4.74 4.97 -10.15
N ALA A 85 4.38 5.37 -8.93
CA ALA A 85 2.98 5.41 -8.50
C ALA A 85 2.22 6.49 -9.30
N ARG A 86 1.15 6.07 -9.99
CA ARG A 86 0.26 6.96 -10.75
C ARG A 86 -1.13 7.08 -10.13
N TYR A 87 -1.52 6.06 -9.35
CA TYR A 87 -2.77 6.06 -8.60
C TYR A 87 -2.59 5.37 -7.24
N ILE A 88 -3.15 5.96 -6.20
CA ILE A 88 -3.21 5.36 -4.85
C ILE A 88 -4.65 5.42 -4.37
N GLY A 89 -5.13 4.36 -3.75
CA GLY A 89 -6.41 4.38 -3.07
C GLY A 89 -6.55 3.30 -2.00
N ARG A 90 -7.68 3.31 -1.30
CA ARG A 90 -8.00 2.31 -0.26
C ARG A 90 -9.34 1.62 -0.44
N GLY A 91 -9.67 0.68 0.45
CA GLY A 91 -10.94 -0.06 0.49
C GLY A 91 -10.83 -1.45 -0.16
N ARG A 92 -11.88 -1.88 -0.88
CA ARG A 92 -11.87 -3.19 -1.57
C ARG A 92 -10.83 -3.19 -2.70
N ILE A 93 -9.68 -3.82 -2.45
CA ILE A 93 -8.46 -3.72 -3.26
C ILE A 93 -8.69 -4.13 -4.71
N PHE A 94 -9.05 -5.39 -4.95
CA PHE A 94 -9.06 -5.96 -6.30
C PHE A 94 -10.13 -5.37 -7.23
N PRO A 95 -11.39 -5.14 -6.79
CA PRO A 95 -12.38 -4.47 -7.64
C PRO A 95 -11.96 -3.04 -8.01
N ARG A 96 -11.35 -2.30 -7.08
CA ARG A 96 -10.90 -0.91 -7.33
C ARG A 96 -9.69 -0.86 -8.25
N LEU A 97 -8.72 -1.76 -8.09
CA LEU A 97 -7.60 -1.91 -9.03
C LEU A 97 -8.09 -2.27 -10.45
N ARG A 98 -9.05 -3.21 -10.58
CA ARG A 98 -9.68 -3.54 -11.87
C ARG A 98 -10.34 -2.33 -12.52
N ALA A 99 -11.13 -1.57 -11.75
CA ALA A 99 -11.77 -0.36 -12.24
C ALA A 99 -10.77 0.74 -12.63
N CYS A 100 -9.64 0.83 -11.92
CA CYS A 100 -8.56 1.74 -12.26
C CYS A 100 -7.88 1.34 -13.57
N GLN A 101 -7.46 0.08 -13.70
CA GLN A 101 -6.82 -0.45 -14.90
C GLN A 101 -7.73 -0.30 -16.13
N LYS A 102 -9.04 -0.60 -16.02
CA LYS A 102 -9.98 -0.47 -17.13
C LYS A 102 -10.04 0.96 -17.69
N ARG A 103 -9.90 1.98 -16.84
CA ARG A 103 -9.91 3.39 -17.26
C ARG A 103 -8.58 3.85 -17.86
N GLN A 104 -7.49 3.16 -17.58
CA GLN A 104 -6.12 3.61 -17.84
C GLN A 104 -5.23 2.44 -18.30
N SER A 105 -5.74 1.60 -19.21
CA SER A 105 -5.18 0.29 -19.53
C SER A 105 -3.76 0.35 -20.11
N LEU A 106 -3.44 1.42 -20.86
CA LEU A 106 -2.13 1.61 -21.48
C LEU A 106 -1.12 2.28 -20.55
N ALA A 107 -1.57 2.97 -19.49
CA ALA A 107 -0.70 3.76 -18.62
C ALA A 107 -0.25 3.01 -17.36
N LEU A 108 -0.89 1.89 -17.03
CA LEU A 108 -0.67 1.15 -15.78
C LEU A 108 -0.17 -0.27 -16.09
N LYS A 109 1.02 -0.61 -15.58
CA LYS A 109 1.67 -1.90 -15.84
C LYS A 109 1.74 -2.78 -14.59
N TYR A 110 1.97 -2.20 -13.43
CA TYR A 110 2.10 -2.96 -12.18
C TYR A 110 1.14 -2.46 -11.10
N PHE A 111 0.80 -3.32 -10.15
CA PHE A 111 0.04 -2.95 -8.95
C PHE A 111 0.74 -3.43 -7.68
N SER A 112 0.57 -2.66 -6.62
CA SER A 112 0.92 -3.05 -5.25
C SER A 112 -0.33 -3.01 -4.39
N PHE A 113 -0.40 -3.85 -3.36
CA PHE A 113 -1.46 -3.84 -2.37
C PHE A 113 -0.97 -4.26 -0.99
N TYR A 114 -1.64 -3.73 0.01
CA TYR A 114 -1.37 -3.93 1.42
C TYR A 114 -2.71 -4.20 2.10
N VAL A 115 -2.96 -5.44 2.51
CA VAL A 115 -4.16 -5.79 3.27
C VAL A 115 -3.99 -5.28 4.70
N VAL A 116 -4.91 -4.41 5.12
CA VAL A 116 -4.89 -3.76 6.43
C VAL A 116 -6.20 -4.15 7.14
N PRO A 117 -6.15 -4.86 8.28
CA PRO A 117 -7.38 -5.32 8.94
C PRO A 117 -8.21 -4.16 9.51
N GLU A 118 -7.55 -3.15 10.07
CA GLU A 118 -8.18 -1.99 10.71
C GLU A 118 -8.43 -0.84 9.72
N LYS A 119 -9.70 -0.47 9.55
CA LYS A 119 -10.13 0.59 8.63
C LYS A 119 -9.51 1.97 8.91
N LYS A 120 -9.19 2.26 10.17
CA LYS A 120 -8.53 3.51 10.59
C LYS A 120 -7.15 3.65 9.93
N HIS A 121 -6.35 2.59 10.05
CA HIS A 121 -5.02 2.53 9.44
C HIS A 121 -5.06 2.59 7.91
N GLU A 122 -6.09 2.05 7.25
CA GLU A 122 -6.26 2.21 5.80
C GLU A 122 -6.26 3.68 5.37
N ARG A 123 -6.93 4.55 6.15
CA ARG A 123 -7.05 5.98 5.83
C ARG A 123 -5.70 6.68 6.01
N GLU A 124 -5.04 6.44 7.14
CA GLU A 124 -3.76 7.09 7.47
C GLU A 124 -2.66 6.68 6.49
N ILE A 125 -2.58 5.39 6.14
CA ILE A 125 -1.61 4.87 5.17
C ILE A 125 -1.88 5.44 3.77
N GLU A 126 -3.15 5.49 3.32
CA GLU A 126 -3.50 6.13 2.05
C GLU A 126 -3.07 7.59 2.03
N THR A 127 -3.39 8.35 3.08
CA THR A 127 -3.04 9.77 3.20
C THR A 127 -1.52 9.97 3.14
N LEU A 128 -0.75 9.15 3.88
CA LEU A 128 0.71 9.21 3.90
C LEU A 128 1.30 8.94 2.50
N LEU A 129 0.86 7.86 1.83
CA LEU A 129 1.36 7.50 0.51
C LEU A 129 0.99 8.56 -0.54
N ILE A 130 -0.21 9.13 -0.47
CA ILE A 130 -0.62 10.20 -1.39
C ILE A 130 0.26 11.43 -1.24
N HIS A 131 0.55 11.85 0.00
CA HIS A 131 1.42 13.00 0.26
C HIS A 131 2.87 12.74 -0.17
N ALA A 132 3.39 11.53 0.06
CA ALA A 132 4.75 11.17 -0.33
C ALA A 132 4.93 11.13 -1.86
N ALA A 133 3.95 10.61 -2.60
CA ALA A 133 4.02 10.54 -4.06
C ALA A 133 3.65 11.87 -4.75
N GLY A 134 2.84 12.71 -4.09
CA GLY A 134 2.58 14.11 -4.46
C GLY A 134 2.31 14.32 -5.95
N PRO A 135 3.18 15.07 -6.68
CA PRO A 135 2.98 15.43 -8.07
C PRO A 135 2.89 14.23 -9.03
N LEU A 136 3.43 13.06 -8.67
CA LEU A 136 3.51 11.89 -9.55
C LEU A 136 2.14 11.21 -9.78
N LEU A 137 1.17 11.45 -8.90
CA LEU A 137 -0.15 10.80 -8.92
C LEU A 137 -1.09 11.43 -9.95
N GLN A 138 -0.80 11.20 -11.23
CA GLN A 138 -1.58 11.74 -12.35
C GLN A 138 -3.08 11.43 -12.25
N PHE A 139 -3.45 10.29 -11.67
CA PHE A 139 -4.85 9.84 -11.61
C PHE A 139 -5.55 10.13 -10.27
N ASN A 140 -4.85 10.66 -9.26
CA ASN A 140 -5.47 11.15 -8.01
C ASN A 140 -5.83 12.63 -8.16
N THR A 141 -7.05 12.94 -8.60
CA THR A 141 -7.44 14.36 -8.83
C THR A 141 -7.89 15.09 -7.57
N LYS A 142 -8.50 14.41 -6.59
CA LYS A 142 -9.10 15.06 -5.40
C LYS A 142 -8.16 15.30 -4.23
N LYS A 143 -7.20 14.39 -4.00
CA LYS A 143 -6.32 14.39 -2.81
C LYS A 143 -4.88 14.82 -3.11
N LYS A 144 -4.53 15.02 -4.38
CA LYS A 144 -3.21 15.47 -4.80
C LYS A 144 -3.08 16.96 -4.54
N ARG A 145 -1.91 17.38 -4.04
CA ARG A 145 -1.51 18.79 -4.01
C ARG A 145 -0.25 18.97 -4.84
N LEU A 146 -0.26 19.99 -5.69
CA LEU A 146 0.87 20.36 -6.56
C LEU A 146 1.78 21.39 -5.89
N THR A 147 1.34 21.99 -4.79
CA THR A 147 2.05 23.05 -4.08
C THR A 147 2.76 22.49 -2.86
N ILE A 148 3.62 23.32 -2.27
CA ILE A 148 4.28 23.01 -1.00
C ILE A 148 3.30 22.95 0.19
N SER A 149 2.03 23.31 0.02
CA SER A 149 1.05 23.40 1.10
C SER A 149 0.86 22.06 1.81
N PRO A 150 0.74 22.05 3.16
CA PRO A 150 0.47 20.83 3.89
C PRO A 150 -0.90 20.23 3.52
N GLY A 151 -1.05 18.93 3.75
CA GLY A 151 -2.33 18.23 3.65
C GLY A 151 -3.34 18.67 4.73
N ASN A 152 -4.56 18.12 4.68
CA ASN A 152 -5.55 18.39 5.71
C ASN A 152 -5.27 17.53 6.95
N ILE A 153 -5.10 18.14 8.12
CA ILE A 153 -4.87 17.40 9.36
C ILE A 153 -6.08 16.54 9.77
N LEU A 154 -7.27 16.89 9.31
CA LEU A 154 -8.50 16.12 9.53
C LEU A 154 -8.55 14.81 8.72
N ASP A 155 -7.51 14.50 7.96
CA ASP A 155 -7.33 13.21 7.31
C ASP A 155 -6.72 12.12 8.20
N TYR A 156 -6.19 12.49 9.38
CA TYR A 156 -5.65 11.57 10.38
C TYR A 156 -6.68 11.28 11.49
N GLU A 157 -6.43 10.27 12.32
CA GLU A 157 -7.35 9.88 13.39
C GLU A 157 -7.41 10.92 14.53
N ALA A 158 -8.57 11.00 15.19
CA ALA A 158 -8.75 11.85 16.36
C ALA A 158 -7.76 11.45 17.48
N GLY A 159 -7.17 12.46 18.13
CA GLY A 159 -6.09 12.27 19.11
C GLY A 159 -4.68 12.32 18.52
N THR A 160 -4.54 12.47 17.20
CA THR A 160 -3.23 12.70 16.56
C THR A 160 -2.65 14.05 16.98
N LEU A 161 -1.46 14.02 17.60
CA LEU A 161 -0.66 15.22 17.84
C LEU A 161 0.02 15.66 16.53
N PHE A 162 0.12 16.96 16.27
CA PHE A 162 0.65 17.48 15.02
C PHE A 162 1.55 18.70 15.18
N PHE A 163 2.46 18.87 14.23
CA PHE A 163 3.23 20.10 14.04
C PHE A 163 2.72 20.81 12.79
N GLN A 164 2.51 22.12 12.87
CA GLN A 164 2.04 22.92 11.73
C GLN A 164 2.96 24.13 11.52
N ARG A 165 3.34 24.36 10.27
CA ARG A 165 4.07 25.57 9.88
C ARG A 165 3.10 26.69 9.56
N TYR A 166 3.49 27.91 9.89
CA TYR A 166 2.79 29.13 9.51
C TYR A 166 3.76 30.09 8.82
N TYR A 167 3.26 30.88 7.87
CA TYR A 167 4.05 32.01 7.38
C TYR A 167 4.25 33.01 8.52
N ARG A 168 5.47 33.51 8.69
CA ARG A 168 5.70 34.66 9.55
C ARG A 168 4.89 35.86 9.04
N LYS A 169 4.41 36.71 9.96
CA LYS A 169 3.62 37.91 9.62
C LYS A 169 4.33 38.72 8.52
N GLY A 170 3.60 39.08 7.46
CA GLY A 170 4.14 39.83 6.32
C GLY A 170 5.02 39.04 5.34
N LYS A 171 5.22 37.72 5.54
CA LYS A 171 6.04 36.87 4.65
C LYS A 171 5.22 35.87 3.82
N ARG A 172 3.91 36.08 3.69
CA ARG A 172 3.06 35.24 2.84
C ARG A 172 3.39 35.56 1.38
N LEU A 173 3.88 34.56 0.65
CA LEU A 173 4.08 34.67 -0.80
C LEU A 173 2.70 34.88 -1.45
N LYS A 174 2.59 35.87 -2.35
CA LYS A 174 1.48 35.96 -3.29
C LYS A 174 1.69 34.84 -4.32
N LEU A 175 0.94 33.76 -4.14
CA LEU A 175 0.82 32.68 -5.12
C LEU A 175 -0.25 33.03 -6.14
#